data_AF-A0A2A2ADW7-F1
#
_entry.id   AF-A0A2A2ADW7-F1
#
_cell.length_a   1.000
_cell.length_b   1.000
_cell.length_c   1.000
_cell.angle_alpha   90.00
_cell.angle_beta   90.00
_cell.angle_gamma   90.00
#
_symmetry.space_group_name_H-M   'P 1'
#
loop_
_entity.id
_entity.type
_entity.pdbx_description
1 polymer ?
#
loop_
_entity_poly.entity_id
_entity_poly.type
_entity_poly.pdbx_seq_one_letter_code
_entity_poly.pdbx_strand_id
1 'polypeptide(L)'
;MAAAIEHAYRVFSACPPPAGPLDVCMPCCVEPEMEEQLRRLPLRQLTPKHLYEYNNSAKNDVQSIAEVGYFLPRLLELIAQGKELHHSTELYLDRLGRCPADSLSPEQWQAVQAVAQALFADCLARYPWERGGPWNGYTLVDVLLMLHIGGLDIQPLLDLWLRTDTPQATLHYANAAWFDYWLDGCVSNAFTKDRPDYITCVDGWMRHEAHRLIFMQRLLALETTRIPHFDRWECGCRFTPAQVIQNCIDAMRLDRPESARQQRSSDERRNP
;
A
#
# COMPACT_ATOMS: atom_id res chain seq x y z
N MET A 1 -9.33 -13.17 -3.94
CA MET A 1 -9.94 -11.88 -3.55
C MET A 1 -11.37 -12.00 -3.03
N ALA A 2 -12.37 -12.29 -3.89
CA ALA A 2 -13.79 -12.23 -3.51
C ALA A 2 -14.16 -13.04 -2.25
N ALA A 3 -13.64 -14.26 -2.11
CA ALA A 3 -13.90 -15.09 -0.93
C ALA A 3 -13.36 -14.46 0.38
N ALA A 4 -12.22 -13.77 0.34
CA ALA A 4 -11.66 -13.08 1.50
C ALA A 4 -12.52 -11.87 1.90
N ILE A 5 -13.02 -11.12 0.91
CA ILE A 5 -13.95 -10.01 1.14
C ILE A 5 -15.26 -10.51 1.76
N GLU A 6 -15.86 -11.56 1.22
CA GLU A 6 -17.09 -12.13 1.77
C GLU A 6 -16.89 -12.70 3.19
N HIS A 7 -15.71 -13.25 3.47
CA HIS A 7 -15.35 -13.66 4.82
C HIS A 7 -15.25 -12.46 5.78
N ALA A 8 -14.60 -11.37 5.37
CA ALA A 8 -14.55 -10.14 6.16
C ALA A 8 -15.96 -9.59 6.45
N TYR A 9 -16.85 -9.53 5.46
CA TYR A 9 -18.26 -9.14 5.68
C TYR A 9 -18.97 -10.00 6.71
N ARG A 10 -18.71 -11.31 6.72
CA ARG A 10 -19.32 -12.24 7.68
C ARG A 10 -18.76 -12.05 9.09
N VAL A 11 -17.44 -11.94 9.24
CA VAL A 11 -16.80 -11.80 10.56
C VAL A 11 -17.19 -10.48 11.23
N PHE A 12 -17.31 -9.41 10.44
CA PHE A 12 -17.70 -8.09 10.93
C PHE A 12 -19.23 -7.88 10.94
N SER A 13 -20.05 -8.88 10.60
CA SER A 13 -21.51 -8.72 10.63
C SER A 13 -22.07 -8.52 12.04
N ALA A 14 -21.28 -8.85 13.07
CA ALA A 14 -21.61 -8.60 14.46
C ALA A 14 -21.39 -7.14 14.88
N CYS A 15 -20.67 -6.32 14.09
CA CYS A 15 -20.51 -4.89 14.34
C CYS A 15 -21.81 -4.17 13.93
N PRO A 16 -22.54 -3.55 14.88
CA PRO A 16 -23.78 -2.86 14.56
C PRO A 16 -23.51 -1.57 13.77
N PRO A 17 -24.47 -1.07 12.99
CA PRO A 17 -24.40 0.26 12.43
C PRO A 17 -24.19 1.33 13.52
N PRO A 18 -23.48 2.45 13.21
CA PRO A 18 -23.27 3.54 14.15
C PRO A 18 -24.60 4.11 14.66
N ALA A 19 -24.79 4.10 15.98
CA ALA A 19 -26.04 4.54 16.62
C ALA A 19 -26.15 6.06 16.79
N GLY A 20 -25.03 6.78 16.75
CA GLY A 20 -24.94 8.23 16.94
C GLY A 20 -24.06 8.88 15.88
N PRO A 21 -23.76 10.18 16.02
CA PRO A 21 -22.89 10.90 15.10
C PRO A 21 -21.53 10.22 14.95
N LEU A 22 -21.01 10.20 13.73
CA LEU A 22 -19.70 9.63 13.42
C LEU A 22 -18.56 10.50 13.95
N ASP A 23 -17.39 9.88 14.15
CA ASP A 23 -16.15 10.60 14.47
C ASP A 23 -15.55 11.29 13.22
N VAL A 24 -16.21 12.37 12.82
CA VAL A 24 -15.88 13.23 11.68
C VAL A 24 -16.09 14.72 12.00
N CYS A 25 -15.26 15.62 11.46
CA CYS A 25 -15.52 17.07 11.51
C CYS A 25 -16.68 17.44 10.57
N MET A 26 -17.88 17.60 11.11
CA MET A 26 -19.01 18.18 10.37
C MET A 26 -18.90 19.69 10.08
N PRO A 27 -18.24 20.53 10.91
CA PRO A 27 -18.10 21.96 10.59
C PRO A 27 -17.26 22.27 9.36
N CYS A 28 -16.42 21.34 8.90
CA CYS A 28 -15.32 21.65 7.98
C CYS A 28 -15.01 20.57 6.93
N CYS A 29 -15.25 19.29 7.24
CA CYS A 29 -14.83 18.19 6.37
C CYS A 29 -16.00 17.43 5.74
N VAL A 30 -17.04 17.14 6.51
CA VAL A 30 -18.15 16.27 6.08
C VAL A 30 -19.47 17.00 6.20
N GLU A 31 -20.17 17.14 5.08
CA GLU A 31 -21.51 17.71 5.07
C GLU A 31 -22.49 16.87 5.93
N PRO A 32 -23.43 17.49 6.67
CA PRO A 32 -24.38 16.75 7.52
C PRO A 32 -25.17 15.67 6.77
N GLU A 33 -25.53 15.91 5.51
CA GLU A 33 -26.22 14.92 4.67
C GLU A 33 -25.34 13.71 4.36
N MET A 34 -24.03 13.91 4.11
CA MET A 34 -23.08 12.82 3.86
C MET A 34 -22.88 11.96 5.12
N GLU A 35 -22.77 12.60 6.30
CA GLU A 35 -22.71 11.91 7.59
C GLU A 35 -23.95 11.05 7.83
N GLU A 36 -25.13 11.61 7.55
CA GLU A 36 -26.40 10.89 7.70
C GLU A 36 -26.50 9.70 6.74
N GLN A 37 -26.05 9.86 5.49
CA GLN A 37 -25.95 8.78 4.51
C GLN A 37 -25.01 7.67 4.97
N LEU A 38 -23.82 8.01 5.48
CA LEU A 38 -22.84 7.04 6.01
C LEU A 38 -23.44 6.17 7.13
N ARG A 39 -24.32 6.73 7.97
CA ARG A 39 -24.97 5.98 9.06
C ARG A 39 -26.16 5.15 8.62
N ARG A 40 -26.92 5.60 7.63
CA ARG A 40 -28.23 5.02 7.31
C ARG A 40 -28.25 4.11 6.08
N LEU A 41 -27.36 4.34 5.12
CA LEU A 41 -27.31 3.47 3.95
C LEU A 41 -26.82 2.08 4.35
N PRO A 42 -27.35 1.01 3.72
CA PRO A 42 -26.79 -0.32 3.86
C PRO A 42 -25.29 -0.30 3.54
N LEU A 43 -24.47 -0.99 4.34
CA LEU A 43 -23.01 -0.95 4.23
C LEU A 43 -22.47 -1.15 2.80
N ARG A 44 -23.06 -2.08 2.02
CA ARG A 44 -22.66 -2.35 0.63
C ARG A 44 -23.08 -1.26 -0.38
N GLN A 45 -24.00 -0.38 -0.01
CA GLN A 45 -24.43 0.74 -0.85
C GLN A 45 -23.55 1.97 -0.66
N LEU A 46 -22.70 2.01 0.38
CA LEU A 46 -21.73 3.09 0.55
C LEU A 46 -20.77 3.14 -0.64
N THR A 47 -20.70 4.29 -1.29
CA THR A 47 -19.86 4.51 -2.47
C THR A 47 -18.43 4.91 -2.07
N PRO A 48 -17.47 4.91 -3.02
CA PRO A 48 -16.14 5.43 -2.75
C PRO A 48 -16.12 6.84 -2.18
N LYS A 49 -17.01 7.72 -2.67
CA LYS A 49 -17.13 9.09 -2.16
C LYS A 49 -17.44 9.12 -0.67
N HIS A 50 -18.35 8.27 -0.18
CA HIS A 50 -18.70 8.24 1.25
C HIS A 50 -17.47 7.91 2.11
N LEU A 51 -16.75 6.84 1.76
CA LEU A 51 -15.58 6.43 2.54
C LEU A 51 -14.36 7.34 2.32
N TYR A 52 -14.27 8.01 1.17
CA TYR A 52 -13.29 9.06 0.93
C TYR A 52 -13.48 10.24 1.88
N GLU A 53 -14.70 10.79 1.98
CA GLU A 53 -15.00 11.90 2.91
C GLU A 53 -14.78 11.47 4.36
N TYR A 54 -15.25 10.27 4.73
CA TYR A 54 -15.01 9.69 6.06
C TYR A 54 -13.52 9.59 6.38
N ASN A 55 -12.69 9.07 5.49
CA ASN A 55 -11.27 8.92 5.76
C ASN A 55 -10.51 10.25 5.76
N ASN A 56 -10.88 11.22 4.93
CA ASN A 56 -10.18 12.51 4.86
C ASN A 56 -10.61 13.49 5.95
N SER A 57 -11.69 13.23 6.69
CA SER A 57 -12.15 14.15 7.71
C SER A 57 -11.17 14.27 8.87
N ALA A 58 -11.09 15.46 9.47
CA ALA A 58 -10.56 15.59 10.83
C ALA A 58 -11.37 14.67 11.77
N LYS A 59 -10.65 14.05 12.71
CA LYS A 59 -11.11 12.93 13.56
C LYS A 59 -10.29 12.91 14.85
N ASN A 60 -10.75 12.19 15.87
CA ASN A 60 -9.96 12.02 17.09
C ASN A 60 -8.71 11.16 16.87
N ASP A 61 -7.68 11.37 17.71
CA ASP A 61 -6.45 10.59 17.62
C ASP A 61 -6.66 9.11 17.90
N VAL A 62 -7.54 8.77 18.85
CA VAL A 62 -7.94 7.40 19.15
C VAL A 62 -9.30 7.12 18.52
N GLN A 63 -9.38 6.05 17.72
CA GLN A 63 -10.57 5.68 16.95
C GLN A 63 -11.37 4.56 17.63
N SER A 64 -12.70 4.64 17.55
CA SER A 64 -13.59 3.61 18.08
C SER A 64 -13.67 2.40 17.15
N ILE A 65 -13.37 1.21 17.66
CA ILE A 65 -13.47 -0.01 16.87
C ILE A 65 -14.90 -0.37 16.49
N ALA A 66 -15.90 0.08 17.26
CA ALA A 66 -17.30 -0.16 16.90
C ALA A 66 -17.67 0.55 15.59
N GLU A 67 -17.17 1.76 15.38
CA GLU A 67 -17.39 2.53 14.15
C GLU A 67 -16.49 2.02 13.01
N VAL A 68 -15.17 1.93 13.26
CA VAL A 68 -14.21 1.50 12.23
C VAL A 68 -14.51 0.08 11.77
N GLY A 69 -14.81 -0.83 12.71
CA GLY A 69 -15.14 -2.22 12.42
C GLY A 69 -16.41 -2.37 11.57
N TYR A 70 -17.41 -1.49 11.74
CA TYR A 70 -18.60 -1.50 10.88
C TYR A 70 -18.26 -1.16 9.43
N PHE A 71 -17.42 -0.15 9.19
CA PHE A 71 -17.07 0.27 7.83
C PHE A 71 -15.98 -0.60 7.18
N LEU A 72 -15.16 -1.29 7.98
CA LEU A 72 -13.95 -1.97 7.53
C LEU A 72 -14.16 -2.97 6.38
N PRO A 73 -15.19 -3.84 6.35
CA PRO A 73 -15.39 -4.77 5.23
C PRO A 73 -15.63 -4.05 3.90
N ARG A 74 -16.39 -2.94 3.93
CA ARG A 74 -16.64 -2.15 2.72
C ARG A 74 -15.41 -1.37 2.30
N LEU A 75 -14.65 -0.84 3.27
CA LEU A 75 -13.38 -0.18 3.00
C LEU A 75 -12.43 -1.15 2.29
N LEU A 76 -12.23 -2.34 2.85
CA LEU A 76 -11.40 -3.40 2.27
C LEU A 76 -11.86 -3.85 0.88
N GLU A 77 -13.17 -3.95 0.65
CA GLU A 77 -13.72 -4.26 -0.67
C GLU A 77 -13.38 -3.18 -1.69
N LEU A 78 -13.56 -1.91 -1.34
CA LEU A 78 -13.27 -0.80 -2.23
C LEU A 78 -11.76 -0.64 -2.47
N ILE A 79 -10.92 -0.91 -1.47
CA ILE A 79 -9.46 -1.07 -1.61
C ILE A 79 -9.16 -2.18 -2.63
N ALA A 80 -9.77 -3.35 -2.51
CA ALA A 80 -9.53 -4.45 -3.45
C ALA A 80 -9.94 -4.11 -4.90
N GLN A 81 -10.93 -3.23 -5.08
CA GLN A 81 -11.33 -2.68 -6.37
C GLN A 81 -10.47 -1.46 -6.80
N GLY A 82 -9.47 -1.13 -5.97
CA GLY A 82 -8.77 0.15 -5.78
C GLY A 82 -9.53 1.38 -6.25
N LYS A 83 -10.60 1.62 -5.51
CA LYS A 83 -11.22 2.93 -5.49
C LYS A 83 -10.35 3.86 -4.67
N GLU A 84 -10.40 5.14 -5.02
CA GLU A 84 -9.75 6.18 -4.25
C GLU A 84 -10.56 6.45 -2.96
N LEU A 85 -9.92 6.29 -1.81
CA LEU A 85 -10.58 6.34 -0.50
C LEU A 85 -9.89 7.30 0.48
N HIS A 86 -8.82 7.97 0.04
CA HIS A 86 -8.12 9.01 0.76
C HIS A 86 -7.24 9.78 -0.24
N HIS A 87 -6.82 11.00 0.09
CA HIS A 87 -5.88 11.76 -0.75
C HIS A 87 -4.47 11.14 -0.81
N SER A 88 -4.17 10.19 0.08
CA SER A 88 -2.89 9.47 0.17
C SER A 88 -3.16 7.99 0.45
N THR A 89 -2.67 7.10 -0.40
CA THR A 89 -2.90 5.65 -0.34
C THR A 89 -2.48 5.02 0.98
N GLU A 90 -1.35 5.47 1.52
CA GLU A 90 -0.75 5.03 2.77
C GLU A 90 -1.70 5.20 3.96
N LEU A 91 -2.66 6.13 3.85
CA LEU A 91 -3.57 6.48 4.93
C LEU A 91 -4.96 5.83 4.80
N TYR A 92 -5.18 4.94 3.83
CA TYR A 92 -6.49 4.30 3.63
C TYR A 92 -6.95 3.53 4.86
N LEU A 93 -6.03 2.96 5.64
CA LEU A 93 -6.30 2.21 6.87
C LEU A 93 -5.88 2.96 8.15
N ASP A 94 -5.55 4.26 8.06
CA ASP A 94 -5.13 5.07 9.21
C ASP A 94 -6.13 5.01 10.38
N ARG A 95 -7.44 5.01 10.09
CA ARG A 95 -8.47 4.87 11.14
C ARG A 95 -8.39 3.54 11.89
N LEU A 96 -8.04 2.45 11.21
CA LEU A 96 -7.84 1.15 11.86
C LEU A 96 -6.58 1.16 12.72
N GLY A 97 -5.49 1.76 12.24
CA GLY A 97 -4.23 1.91 12.98
C GLY A 97 -4.35 2.75 14.26
N ARG A 98 -5.36 3.60 14.34
CA ARG A 98 -5.66 4.44 15.50
C ARG A 98 -6.61 3.79 16.51
N CYS A 99 -7.12 2.59 16.22
CA CYS A 99 -7.82 1.79 17.22
C CYS A 99 -6.80 1.16 18.18
N PRO A 100 -7.14 0.95 19.47
CA PRO A 100 -6.31 0.16 20.37
C PRO A 100 -5.93 -1.21 19.78
N ALA A 101 -4.71 -1.69 20.01
CA ALA A 101 -4.21 -2.90 19.33
C ALA A 101 -5.04 -4.18 19.63
N ASP A 102 -5.66 -4.24 20.80
CA ASP A 102 -6.51 -5.33 21.28
C ASP A 102 -8.00 -5.15 20.93
N SER A 103 -8.34 -4.16 20.09
CA SER A 103 -9.73 -3.83 19.77
C SER A 103 -10.44 -4.87 18.90
N LEU A 104 -9.70 -5.51 18.00
CA LEU A 104 -10.23 -6.57 17.14
C LEU A 104 -9.96 -7.94 17.76
N SER A 105 -10.94 -8.83 17.66
CA SER A 105 -10.75 -10.23 17.97
C SER A 105 -9.72 -10.89 17.03
N PRO A 106 -9.11 -12.02 17.44
CA PRO A 106 -8.21 -12.77 16.58
C PRO A 106 -8.82 -13.16 15.23
N GLU A 107 -10.11 -13.51 15.19
CA GLU A 107 -10.82 -13.85 13.94
C GLU A 107 -10.97 -12.63 13.02
N GLN A 108 -11.28 -11.46 13.58
CA GLN A 108 -11.35 -10.20 12.83
C GLN A 108 -9.98 -9.84 12.23
N TRP A 109 -8.91 -9.92 13.03
CA TRP A 109 -7.56 -9.68 12.51
C TRP A 109 -7.18 -10.67 11.40
N GLN A 110 -7.50 -11.95 11.55
CA GLN A 110 -7.26 -12.96 10.52
C GLN A 110 -8.04 -12.66 9.22
N ALA A 111 -9.29 -12.20 9.32
CA ALA A 111 -10.08 -11.82 8.15
C ALA A 111 -9.46 -10.62 7.40
N VAL A 112 -9.01 -9.60 8.15
CA VAL A 112 -8.33 -8.42 7.58
C VAL A 112 -7.00 -8.82 6.93
N GLN A 113 -6.19 -9.66 7.61
CA GLN A 113 -4.93 -10.19 7.07
C GLN A 113 -5.14 -11.03 5.81
N ALA A 114 -6.19 -11.85 5.75
CA ALA A 114 -6.51 -12.67 4.59
C ALA A 114 -6.86 -11.80 3.36
N VAL A 115 -7.57 -10.68 3.56
CA VAL A 115 -7.82 -9.71 2.49
C VAL A 115 -6.52 -9.05 2.04
N ALA A 116 -5.67 -8.61 2.98
CA ALA A 116 -4.38 -8.00 2.66
C ALA A 116 -3.46 -8.93 1.85
N GLN A 117 -3.37 -10.20 2.24
CA GLN A 117 -2.61 -11.22 1.49
C GLN A 117 -3.20 -11.45 0.09
N ALA A 118 -4.53 -11.54 -0.03
CA ALA A 118 -5.18 -11.72 -1.32
C ALA A 118 -5.00 -10.50 -2.25
N LEU A 119 -5.03 -9.29 -1.69
CA LEU A 119 -4.72 -8.04 -2.37
C LEU A 119 -3.29 -8.03 -2.88
N PHE A 120 -2.33 -8.30 -1.99
CA PHE A 120 -0.93 -8.26 -2.35
C PHE A 120 -0.58 -9.31 -3.42
N ALA A 121 -1.12 -10.53 -3.31
CA ALA A 121 -0.98 -11.57 -4.33
C ALA A 121 -1.53 -11.14 -5.70
N ASP A 122 -2.70 -10.50 -5.71
CA ASP A 122 -3.33 -10.01 -6.94
C ASP A 122 -2.54 -8.84 -7.57
N CYS A 123 -1.93 -7.98 -6.74
CA CYS A 123 -1.00 -6.96 -7.22
C CYS A 123 0.25 -7.58 -7.84
N LEU A 124 0.88 -8.56 -7.18
CA LEU A 124 2.08 -9.25 -7.69
C LEU A 124 1.84 -9.95 -9.04
N ALA A 125 0.62 -10.44 -9.29
CA ALA A 125 0.26 -11.13 -10.51
C ALA A 125 0.07 -10.19 -11.73
N ARG A 126 -0.04 -8.86 -11.50
CA ARG A 126 -0.35 -7.87 -12.53
C ARG A 126 0.82 -6.90 -12.70
N TYR A 127 1.40 -6.79 -13.90
CA TYR A 127 2.39 -5.77 -14.24
C TYR A 127 2.29 -5.39 -15.74
N PRO A 128 2.33 -4.10 -16.13
CA PRO A 128 2.46 -2.93 -15.28
C PRO A 128 1.14 -2.70 -14.57
N TRP A 129 1.18 -2.60 -13.25
CA TRP A 129 -0.03 -2.44 -12.46
C TRP A 129 -0.54 -0.98 -12.45
N GLU A 130 0.35 -0.05 -12.80
CA GLU A 130 0.12 1.40 -12.76
C GLU A 130 -0.75 1.88 -13.92
N ARG A 131 -0.66 1.30 -15.13
CA ARG A 131 -1.38 1.86 -16.29
C ARG A 131 -2.83 1.39 -16.39
N GLY A 132 -3.75 2.31 -16.10
CA GLY A 132 -5.20 2.13 -16.27
C GLY A 132 -5.86 1.28 -15.18
N GLY A 133 -5.08 0.87 -14.17
CA GLY A 133 -5.54 0.13 -13.02
C GLY A 133 -5.91 1.05 -11.85
N PRO A 134 -6.55 0.49 -10.82
CA PRO A 134 -7.06 1.25 -9.69
C PRO A 134 -5.99 1.86 -8.75
N TRP A 135 -4.70 1.61 -8.99
CA TRP A 135 -3.59 1.99 -8.10
C TRP A 135 -2.46 2.72 -8.85
N ASN A 136 -2.82 3.48 -9.88
CA ASN A 136 -1.87 4.19 -10.74
C ASN A 136 -0.93 5.10 -9.94
N GLY A 137 0.39 4.96 -10.14
CA GLY A 137 1.42 5.87 -9.61
C GLY A 137 1.99 5.54 -8.23
N TYR A 138 1.59 4.43 -7.61
CA TYR A 138 2.14 3.96 -6.33
C TYR A 138 3.10 2.79 -6.54
N THR A 139 3.82 2.38 -5.50
CA THR A 139 4.63 1.15 -5.49
C THR A 139 4.02 0.10 -4.53
N LEU A 140 4.50 -1.15 -4.59
CA LEU A 140 4.09 -2.15 -3.59
C LEU A 140 4.61 -1.83 -2.18
N VAL A 141 5.65 -1.01 -2.05
CA VAL A 141 6.12 -0.52 -0.75
C VAL A 141 5.10 0.46 -0.16
N ASP A 142 4.44 1.30 -0.96
CA ASP A 142 3.34 2.15 -0.46
C ASP A 142 2.14 1.31 0.02
N VAL A 143 1.83 0.21 -0.67
CA VAL A 143 0.78 -0.74 -0.25
C VAL A 143 1.16 -1.42 1.07
N LEU A 144 2.41 -1.84 1.25
CA LEU A 144 2.89 -2.38 2.52
C LEU A 144 2.80 -1.34 3.64
N LEU A 145 3.15 -0.09 3.35
CA LEU A 145 3.02 1.02 4.30
C LEU A 145 1.56 1.27 4.69
N MET A 146 0.63 1.27 3.75
CA MET A 146 -0.81 1.36 4.02
C MET A 146 -1.29 0.28 5.00
N LEU A 147 -0.86 -0.97 4.76
CA LEU A 147 -1.24 -2.10 5.60
C LEU A 147 -0.60 -2.03 6.99
N HIS A 148 0.67 -1.68 7.06
CA HIS A 148 1.37 -1.46 8.32
C HIS A 148 0.74 -0.32 9.13
N ILE A 149 0.36 0.78 8.47
CA ILE A 149 -0.39 1.89 9.09
C ILE A 149 -1.71 1.39 9.66
N GLY A 150 -2.39 0.48 8.99
CA GLY A 150 -3.59 -0.19 9.51
C GLY A 150 -3.33 -1.17 10.67
N GLY A 151 -2.10 -1.32 11.15
CA GLY A 151 -1.72 -2.24 12.22
C GLY A 151 -1.52 -3.69 11.78
N LEU A 152 -1.47 -3.97 10.47
CA LEU A 152 -1.24 -5.33 9.98
C LEU A 152 0.24 -5.74 10.06
N ASP A 153 0.47 -7.05 10.24
CA ASP A 153 1.77 -7.66 10.03
C ASP A 153 2.07 -7.78 8.53
N ILE A 154 3.15 -7.12 8.11
CA ILE A 154 3.60 -7.10 6.71
C ILE A 154 4.61 -8.21 6.39
N GLN A 155 5.19 -8.89 7.38
CA GLN A 155 6.18 -9.94 7.14
C GLN A 155 5.64 -11.06 6.23
N PRO A 156 4.39 -11.55 6.39
CA PRO A 156 3.84 -12.57 5.50
C PRO A 156 3.71 -12.12 4.03
N LEU A 157 3.59 -10.81 3.79
CA LEU A 157 3.46 -10.24 2.45
C LEU A 157 4.83 -10.11 1.78
N LEU A 158 5.85 -9.69 2.54
CA LEU A 158 7.25 -9.69 2.10
C LEU A 158 7.72 -11.12 1.76
N ASP A 159 7.38 -12.08 2.60
CA ASP A 159 7.60 -13.51 2.38
C ASP A 159 6.92 -14.03 1.10
N LEU A 160 5.67 -13.60 0.86
CA LEU A 160 4.94 -13.92 -0.35
C LEU A 160 5.65 -13.35 -1.59
N TRP A 161 6.12 -12.10 -1.54
CA TRP A 161 6.87 -11.50 -2.63
C TRP A 161 8.14 -12.29 -2.94
N LEU A 162 8.91 -12.64 -1.91
CA LEU A 162 10.15 -13.38 -2.03
C LEU A 162 9.93 -14.73 -2.74
N ARG A 163 8.84 -15.44 -2.41
CA ARG A 163 8.51 -16.75 -3.01
C ARG A 163 7.84 -16.68 -4.38
N THR A 164 7.33 -15.51 -4.80
CA THR A 164 6.62 -15.37 -6.08
C THR A 164 7.61 -15.17 -7.22
N ASP A 165 7.93 -16.24 -7.94
CA ASP A 165 8.87 -16.24 -9.06
C ASP A 165 8.16 -16.02 -10.40
N THR A 166 7.72 -14.79 -10.63
CA THR A 166 7.12 -14.37 -11.91
C THR A 166 7.80 -13.11 -12.45
N PRO A 167 7.79 -12.87 -13.78
CA PRO A 167 8.27 -11.62 -14.35
C PRO A 167 7.61 -10.38 -13.73
N GLN A 168 6.30 -10.44 -13.47
CA GLN A 168 5.51 -9.38 -12.87
C GLN A 168 5.98 -9.04 -11.45
N ALA A 169 6.10 -10.03 -10.58
CA ALA A 169 6.59 -9.85 -9.22
C ALA A 169 8.05 -9.34 -9.18
N THR A 170 8.88 -9.77 -10.14
CA THR A 170 10.26 -9.31 -10.29
C THR A 170 10.33 -7.85 -10.72
N LEU A 171 9.47 -7.44 -11.64
CA LEU A 171 9.39 -6.06 -12.11
C LEU A 171 8.84 -5.11 -11.05
N HIS A 172 7.87 -5.57 -10.25
CA HIS A 172 7.44 -4.85 -9.04
C HIS A 172 8.63 -4.59 -8.12
N TYR A 173 9.50 -5.58 -7.92
CA TYR A 173 10.66 -5.42 -7.05
C TYR A 173 11.59 -4.36 -7.60
N ALA A 174 11.93 -4.41 -8.89
CA ALA A 174 12.79 -3.40 -9.52
C ALA A 174 12.24 -1.98 -9.33
N ASN A 175 10.93 -1.80 -9.56
CA ASN A 175 10.28 -0.50 -9.45
C ASN A 175 10.31 0.03 -8.02
N ALA A 176 9.77 -0.74 -7.07
CA ALA A 176 9.66 -0.33 -5.69
C ALA A 176 11.03 -0.19 -5.01
N ALA A 177 11.94 -1.15 -5.23
CA ALA A 177 13.26 -1.10 -4.64
C ALA A 177 14.07 0.09 -5.19
N TRP A 178 13.92 0.46 -6.46
CA TRP A 178 14.63 1.62 -6.99
C TRP A 178 14.11 2.93 -6.38
N PHE A 179 12.81 3.22 -6.51
CA PHE A 179 12.26 4.52 -6.11
C PHE A 179 12.14 4.70 -4.61
N ASP A 180 11.71 3.67 -3.89
CA ASP A 180 11.37 3.82 -2.48
C ASP A 180 12.52 3.45 -1.54
N TYR A 181 13.61 2.89 -2.08
CA TYR A 181 14.70 2.39 -1.25
C TYR A 181 16.09 2.77 -1.76
N TRP A 182 16.56 2.18 -2.87
CA TRP A 182 17.95 2.32 -3.33
C TRP A 182 18.33 3.74 -3.72
N LEU A 183 17.38 4.56 -4.21
CA LEU A 183 17.63 5.95 -4.56
C LEU A 183 18.09 6.78 -3.34
N ASP A 184 17.51 6.52 -2.17
CA ASP A 184 17.77 7.27 -0.94
C ASP A 184 18.60 6.48 0.10
N GLY A 185 18.80 5.18 -0.12
CA GLY A 185 19.52 4.26 0.77
C GLY A 185 18.73 3.81 2.00
N CYS A 186 17.45 4.19 2.08
CA CYS A 186 16.49 3.82 3.11
C CYS A 186 15.07 3.98 2.57
N VAL A 187 14.09 3.39 3.27
CA VAL A 187 12.68 3.61 2.93
C VAL A 187 12.26 5.04 3.27
N SER A 188 11.88 5.81 2.26
CA SER A 188 11.55 7.23 2.41
C SER A 188 10.23 7.57 1.71
N ASN A 189 9.20 7.85 2.50
CA ASN A 189 7.90 8.36 2.05
C ASN A 189 7.42 9.41 3.08
N ALA A 190 6.54 10.32 2.67
CA ALA A 190 5.97 11.34 3.56
C ALA A 190 5.38 10.77 4.88
N PHE A 191 4.93 9.51 4.87
CA PHE A 191 4.27 8.86 6.00
C PHE A 191 5.14 7.83 6.74
N THR A 192 6.45 7.75 6.47
CA THR A 192 7.35 6.76 7.12
C THR A 192 8.09 7.30 8.34
N LYS A 193 8.20 8.62 8.51
CA LYS A 193 9.08 9.26 9.52
C LYS A 193 8.86 8.76 10.95
N ASP A 194 7.60 8.58 11.35
CA ASP A 194 7.23 8.15 12.70
C ASP A 194 6.99 6.64 12.79
N ARG A 195 7.61 5.85 11.89
CA ARG A 195 7.38 4.40 11.75
C ARG A 195 8.69 3.61 11.71
N PRO A 196 9.47 3.62 12.81
CA PRO A 196 10.76 2.94 12.86
C PRO A 196 10.62 1.42 12.65
N ASP A 197 9.53 0.80 13.09
CA ASP A 197 9.30 -0.64 12.93
C ASP A 197 9.10 -1.02 11.46
N TYR A 198 8.32 -0.22 10.72
CA TYR A 198 8.18 -0.38 9.27
C TYR A 198 9.51 -0.25 8.55
N ILE A 199 10.24 0.83 8.83
CA ILE A 199 11.54 1.10 8.21
C ILE A 199 12.49 -0.07 8.49
N THR A 200 12.58 -0.52 9.74
CA THR A 200 13.45 -1.62 10.14
C THR A 200 13.07 -2.93 9.44
N CYS A 201 11.78 -3.25 9.36
CA CYS A 201 11.29 -4.46 8.70
C CYS A 201 11.65 -4.47 7.20
N VAL A 202 11.35 -3.39 6.48
CA VAL A 202 11.60 -3.31 5.04
C VAL A 202 13.10 -3.17 4.74
N ASP A 203 13.85 -2.39 5.52
CA ASP A 203 15.31 -2.26 5.39
C ASP A 203 16.00 -3.61 5.61
N GLY A 204 15.62 -4.33 6.66
CA GLY A 204 16.11 -5.68 6.93
C GLY A 204 15.82 -6.63 5.77
N TRP A 205 14.61 -6.58 5.21
CA TRP A 205 14.24 -7.41 4.06
C TRP A 205 15.01 -7.05 2.78
N MET A 206 15.21 -5.76 2.49
CA MET A 206 15.92 -5.27 1.31
C MET A 206 17.43 -5.53 1.38
N ARG A 207 18.05 -5.42 2.56
CA ARG A 207 19.50 -5.64 2.76
C ARG A 207 19.87 -7.11 2.90
N HIS A 208 18.92 -7.98 3.25
CA HIS A 208 19.20 -9.39 3.46
C HIS A 208 19.86 -10.01 2.22
N GLU A 209 21.07 -10.55 2.39
CA GLU A 209 21.93 -11.00 1.29
C GLU A 209 21.23 -12.02 0.39
N ALA A 210 20.58 -13.03 0.99
CA ALA A 210 19.85 -14.04 0.22
C ALA A 210 18.71 -13.45 -0.62
N HIS A 211 17.99 -12.43 -0.12
CA HIS A 211 16.89 -11.81 -0.86
C HIS A 211 17.42 -11.03 -2.05
N ARG A 212 18.49 -10.24 -1.85
CA ARG A 212 19.16 -9.52 -2.94
C ARG A 212 19.66 -10.45 -4.02
N LEU A 213 20.29 -11.57 -3.65
CA LEU A 213 20.77 -12.56 -4.61
C LEU A 213 19.63 -13.17 -5.43
N ILE A 214 18.51 -13.52 -4.79
CA ILE A 214 17.31 -14.07 -5.46
C ILE A 214 16.78 -13.06 -6.49
N PHE A 215 16.52 -11.81 -6.08
CA PHE A 215 15.96 -10.82 -7.00
C PHE A 215 16.94 -10.38 -8.08
N MET A 216 18.24 -10.30 -7.78
CA MET A 216 19.26 -10.03 -8.81
C MET A 216 19.29 -11.13 -9.87
N GLN A 217 19.21 -12.40 -9.48
CA GLN A 217 19.14 -13.52 -10.43
C GLN A 217 17.89 -13.44 -11.30
N ARG A 218 16.72 -13.17 -10.70
CA ARG A 218 15.46 -13.01 -11.43
C ARG A 218 15.50 -11.84 -12.42
N LEU A 219 16.08 -10.71 -12.02
CA LEU A 219 16.23 -9.54 -12.89
C LEU A 219 17.17 -9.81 -14.07
N LEU A 220 18.27 -10.52 -13.85
CA LEU A 220 19.19 -10.92 -14.92
C LEU A 220 18.57 -11.94 -15.89
N ALA A 221 17.66 -12.78 -15.39
CA ALA A 221 16.94 -13.77 -16.19
C ALA A 221 15.69 -13.20 -16.88
N LEU A 222 15.36 -11.92 -16.67
CA LEU A 222 14.13 -11.32 -17.18
C LEU A 222 14.22 -11.09 -18.70
N GLU A 223 13.42 -11.84 -19.47
CA GLU A 223 13.30 -11.67 -20.92
C GLU A 223 12.40 -10.46 -21.27
N THR A 224 12.92 -9.25 -21.09
CA THR A 224 12.17 -7.98 -21.29
C THR A 224 11.56 -7.85 -22.68
N THR A 225 12.16 -8.46 -23.70
CA THR A 225 11.66 -8.46 -25.09
C THR A 225 10.33 -9.20 -25.27
N ARG A 226 9.96 -10.07 -24.32
CA ARG A 226 8.69 -10.81 -24.36
C ARG A 226 7.56 -10.12 -23.60
N ILE A 227 7.86 -8.97 -22.98
CA ILE A 227 6.92 -8.22 -22.18
C ILE A 227 6.24 -7.18 -23.09
N PRO A 228 4.91 -7.29 -23.32
CA PRO A 228 4.22 -6.41 -24.26
C PRO A 228 4.37 -4.93 -23.88
N HIS A 229 4.80 -4.12 -24.85
CA HIS A 229 4.93 -2.67 -24.71
C HIS A 229 5.88 -2.20 -23.61
N PHE A 230 6.80 -3.06 -23.15
CA PHE A 230 7.76 -2.76 -22.08
C PHE A 230 8.56 -1.48 -22.32
N ASP A 231 8.98 -1.25 -23.57
CA ASP A 231 9.70 -0.07 -24.04
C ASP A 231 8.90 1.23 -23.95
N ARG A 232 7.57 1.14 -23.84
CA ARG A 232 6.65 2.29 -23.75
C ARG A 232 6.23 2.60 -22.31
N TRP A 233 6.67 1.80 -21.35
CA TRP A 233 6.39 2.09 -19.95
C TRP A 233 7.34 3.19 -19.49
N GLU A 234 6.83 4.02 -18.59
CA GLU A 234 7.58 5.09 -17.97
C GLU A 234 7.56 4.80 -16.48
N CYS A 235 8.74 4.83 -15.87
CA CYS A 235 8.92 4.67 -14.44
C CYS A 235 9.26 6.05 -13.87
N GLY A 236 8.24 6.72 -13.33
CA GLY A 236 8.32 8.15 -13.01
C GLY A 236 8.54 9.01 -14.27
N CYS A 237 9.08 10.22 -14.10
CA CYS A 237 9.29 11.17 -15.21
C CYS A 237 10.67 11.09 -15.88
N ARG A 238 11.54 10.16 -15.46
CA ARG A 238 12.98 10.20 -15.84
C ARG A 238 13.60 8.86 -16.23
N PHE A 239 12.96 7.72 -15.99
CA PHE A 239 13.56 6.42 -16.23
C PHE A 239 12.71 5.53 -17.12
N THR A 240 13.38 4.86 -18.05
CA THR A 240 12.84 3.68 -18.73
C THR A 240 12.88 2.48 -17.78
N PRO A 241 12.00 1.49 -17.95
CA PRO A 241 12.05 0.26 -17.15
C PRO A 241 13.39 -0.47 -17.22
N ALA A 242 14.06 -0.46 -18.39
CA ALA A 242 15.38 -1.04 -18.54
C ALA A 242 16.44 -0.33 -17.67
N GLN A 243 16.38 1.00 -17.58
CA GLN A 243 17.24 1.76 -16.67
C GLN A 243 16.95 1.45 -15.21
N VAL A 244 15.67 1.33 -14.81
CA VAL A 244 15.29 0.97 -13.44
C VAL A 244 15.83 -0.41 -13.07
N ILE A 245 15.69 -1.41 -13.94
CA ILE A 245 16.24 -2.76 -13.72
C ILE A 245 17.77 -2.68 -13.55
N GLN A 246 18.46 -2.00 -14.46
CA GLN A 246 19.91 -1.90 -14.43
C GLN A 246 20.41 -1.20 -13.16
N ASN A 247 19.78 -0.07 -12.81
CA ASN A 247 20.10 0.68 -11.60
C ASN A 247 19.87 -0.16 -10.34
N CYS A 248 18.79 -0.93 -10.28
CA CYS A 248 18.51 -1.82 -9.16
C CYS A 248 19.57 -2.92 -9.04
N ILE A 249 20.00 -3.53 -10.15
CA ILE A 249 21.09 -4.53 -10.16
C ILE A 249 22.40 -3.91 -9.64
N ASP A 250 22.74 -2.71 -10.11
CA ASP A 250 23.97 -2.04 -9.72
C ASP A 250 23.94 -1.63 -8.24
N ALA A 251 22.80 -1.15 -7.74
CA ALA A 251 22.61 -0.82 -6.32
C ALA A 251 22.80 -2.05 -5.42
N MET A 252 22.21 -3.19 -5.78
CA MET A 252 22.35 -4.44 -5.02
C MET A 252 23.80 -4.96 -4.99
N ARG A 253 24.59 -4.75 -6.06
CA ARG A 253 26.00 -5.17 -6.13
C ARG A 253 26.93 -4.30 -5.31
N LEU A 254 26.65 -3.01 -5.25
CA LEU A 254 27.56 -2.02 -4.69
C LEU A 254 27.33 -1.74 -3.21
N ASP A 255 26.26 -2.29 -2.62
CA ASP A 255 25.78 -1.99 -1.26
C ASP A 255 25.76 -0.47 -0.98
N ARG A 256 25.52 0.35 -2.02
CA ARG A 256 25.86 1.77 -2.02
C ARG A 256 24.75 2.60 -1.36
N PRO A 257 25.05 3.38 -0.30
CA PRO A 257 24.18 4.45 0.15
C PRO A 257 24.49 5.81 -0.52
N GLU A 258 25.59 5.94 -1.28
CA GLU A 258 26.19 7.28 -1.53
C GLU A 258 26.17 7.81 -2.98
N SER A 259 26.09 6.97 -4.03
CA SER A 259 26.23 7.50 -5.40
C SER A 259 24.96 8.12 -5.99
N ALA A 260 23.77 7.73 -5.53
CA ALA A 260 22.50 8.28 -6.01
C ALA A 260 22.24 9.72 -5.46
N ARG A 261 22.71 10.00 -4.24
CA ARG A 261 22.63 11.35 -3.62
C ARG A 261 23.34 12.44 -4.45
N GLN A 262 24.41 12.10 -5.15
CA GLN A 262 25.18 13.07 -5.94
C GLN A 262 24.45 13.51 -7.22
N GLN A 263 23.61 12.65 -7.81
CA GLN A 263 22.74 13.02 -8.93
C GLN A 263 21.59 13.94 -8.51
N ARG A 264 21.00 13.72 -7.33
CA ARG A 264 19.95 14.61 -6.77
C ARG A 264 20.48 16.03 -6.48
N SER A 265 21.66 16.13 -5.86
CA SER A 265 22.28 17.42 -5.50
C SER A 265 22.78 18.25 -6.69
N SER A 266 23.07 17.61 -7.82
CA SER A 266 23.51 18.28 -9.05
C SER A 266 22.34 18.75 -9.91
N ASP A 267 21.19 18.08 -9.83
CA ASP A 267 19.95 18.46 -10.53
C ASP A 267 19.12 19.51 -9.78
N GLU A 268 19.06 19.49 -8.45
CA GLU A 268 18.43 20.57 -7.66
C GLU A 268 19.15 21.91 -7.83
N ARG A 269 20.44 21.88 -8.21
CA ARG A 269 21.23 23.06 -8.56
C ARG A 269 21.08 23.50 -10.01
N ARG A 270 20.29 22.80 -10.83
CA ARG A 270 20.13 23.06 -12.28
C ARG A 270 18.75 23.54 -12.72
N ASN A 271 17.78 23.70 -11.82
CA ASN A 271 16.51 24.37 -12.11
C ASN A 271 16.43 25.73 -11.41
N PRO A 272 16.63 26.85 -12.12
CA PRO A 272 16.17 28.16 -11.68
C PRO A 272 14.64 28.30 -11.73
#